data_AF-A0A3D2AL59-F1
#
_entry.id   AF-A0A3D2AL59-F1
#
_cell.length_a   1.000
_cell.length_b   1.000
_cell.length_c   1.000
_cell.angle_alpha   90.00
_cell.angle_beta   90.00
_cell.angle_gamma   90.00
#
_symmetry.space_group_name_H-M   'P 1'
#
loop_
_entity.id
_entity.type
_entity.pdbx_description
1 polymer ?
#
loop_
_entity_poly.entity_id
_entity_poly.type
_entity_poly.pdbx_seq_one_letter_code
_entity_poly.pdbx_strand_id
1 'polypeptide(L)' 'MHNQELPEIGEHTTVNELADIVRQLEQSLTLRIYDDHNEVFGAIRLVSADELNQIDRLRQQPQHASMH' A
#
# COMPACT_ATOMS: atom_id res chain seq x y z
N MET A 1 9.67 7.56 -23.88
CA MET A 1 9.48 6.86 -22.60
C MET A 1 9.98 7.81 -21.53
N HIS A 2 9.08 8.49 -20.81
CA HIS A 2 9.49 9.37 -19.71
C HIS A 2 9.97 8.47 -18.59
N ASN A 3 11.28 8.51 -18.32
CA ASN A 3 11.88 7.88 -17.17
C ASN A 3 11.45 8.73 -15.96
N GLN A 4 10.23 8.50 -15.45
CA GLN A 4 9.80 9.10 -14.20
C GLN A 4 10.72 8.54 -13.13
N GLU A 5 11.68 9.37 -12.69
CA GLU A 5 12.54 9.04 -11.56
C GLU A 5 11.63 8.72 -10.38
N LEU A 6 11.71 7.48 -9.90
CA LEU A 6 10.95 7.08 -8.73
C LEU A 6 11.39 7.98 -7.58
N PRO A 7 10.44 8.62 -6.87
CA PRO A 7 10.78 9.47 -5.74
C PRO A 7 11.58 8.67 -4.70
N GLU A 8 12.70 9.23 -4.26
CA GLU A 8 13.63 8.58 -3.36
C GLU A 8 13.04 8.51 -1.94
N ILE A 9 12.99 7.30 -1.37
CA ILE A 9 12.54 7.06 0.00
C ILE A 9 13.77 6.86 0.87
N GLY A 10 13.95 7.72 1.87
CA GLY A 10 15.06 7.71 2.81
C GLY A 10 14.60 7.70 4.27
N GLU A 11 15.57 7.75 5.19
CA GLU A 11 15.35 7.68 6.64
C GLU A 11 14.40 8.77 7.19
N HIS A 12 14.41 9.95 6.55
CA HIS A 12 13.61 11.09 6.98
C HIS A 12 12.32 11.28 6.18
N THR A 13 11.99 10.36 5.27
CA THR A 13 10.76 10.46 4.48
C THR A 13 9.54 10.37 5.39
N THR A 14 8.70 11.39 5.32
CA THR A 14 7.49 11.53 6.11
C THR A 14 6.32 10.77 5.48
N VAL A 15 5.29 10.48 6.28
CA VAL A 15 4.06 9.83 5.80
C VAL A 15 3.37 10.66 4.70
N ASN A 16 3.44 11.99 4.75
CA ASN A 16 2.85 12.86 3.74
C ASN A 16 3.57 12.72 2.40
N GLU A 17 4.90 12.66 2.41
CA GLU A 17 5.69 12.43 1.19
C GLU A 17 5.37 11.05 0.62
N LEU A 18 5.28 10.00 1.45
CA LEU A 18 4.86 8.67 0.99
C LEU A 18 3.45 8.68 0.36
N ALA A 19 2.52 9.46 0.90
CA ALA A 19 1.19 9.62 0.32
C ALA A 19 1.24 10.33 -1.05
N ASP A 20 2.13 11.29 -1.23
CA ASP A 20 2.34 11.95 -2.52
C ASP A 20 2.94 11.00 -3.55
N ILE A 21 3.85 10.11 -3.16
CA ILE A 21 4.38 9.05 -4.02
C ILE A 21 3.25 8.13 -4.49
N VAL A 22 2.40 7.65 -3.58
CA VAL A 22 1.24 6.81 -3.91
C VAL A 22 0.31 7.49 -4.91
N ARG A 23 0.08 8.81 -4.75
CA ARG A 23 -0.71 9.60 -5.69
C ARG A 23 -0.04 9.72 -7.06
N GLN A 24 1.26 10.00 -7.11
CA GLN A 24 2.01 10.17 -8.35
C GLN A 24 2.11 8.88 -9.15
N LEU A 25 2.25 7.75 -8.47
CA LEU A 25 2.39 6.43 -9.10
C LEU A 25 1.05 5.76 -9.39
N GLU A 26 -0.06 6.32 -8.87
CA GLU A 26 -1.42 5.74 -8.92
C GLU A 26 -1.46 4.27 -8.44
N GLN A 27 -0.56 3.92 -7.51
CA GLN A 27 -0.31 2.55 -7.05
C GLN A 27 -0.19 2.52 -5.53
N SER A 28 -0.68 1.43 -4.92
CA SER A 28 -0.49 1.20 -3.49
C SER A 28 0.98 0.99 -3.13
N LEU A 29 1.43 1.56 -2.02
CA LEU A 29 2.78 1.37 -1.48
C LEU A 29 2.73 0.47 -0.25
N THR A 30 3.65 -0.51 -0.17
CA THR A 30 3.79 -1.35 1.03
C THR A 30 5.15 -1.11 1.67
N LEU A 31 5.13 -0.60 2.89
CA LEU A 31 6.29 -0.51 3.76
C LEU A 31 6.39 -1.79 4.58
N ARG A 32 7.54 -2.45 4.55
CA ARG A 32 7.84 -3.59 5.42
C ARG A 32 8.77 -3.12 6.52
N ILE A 33 8.44 -3.48 7.76
CA ILE A 33 9.22 -3.15 8.94
C ILE A 33 9.97 -4.42 9.34
N TYR A 34 11.29 -4.31 9.34
CA TYR A 34 12.22 -5.40 9.63
C TYR A 34 12.82 -5.21 11.01
N ASP A 35 13.08 -6.31 11.72
CA ASP A 35 13.85 -6.29 12.96
C ASP A 35 15.37 -6.33 12.69
N ASP A 36 16.16 -6.43 13.75
CA ASP A 36 17.62 -6.54 13.71
C ASP A 36 18.13 -7.85 13.08
N HIS A 37 17.27 -8.88 12.97
CA HIS A 37 17.54 -10.14 12.29
C HIS A 37 17.08 -10.14 10.83
N ASN A 38 16.63 -8.98 10.32
CA ASN A 38 16.10 -8.81 8.98
C ASN A 38 14.83 -9.65 8.72
N GLU A 39 14.07 -9.96 9.77
CA GLU A 39 12.76 -10.61 9.70
C GLU A 39 11.64 -9.55 9.66
N VAL A 40 10.62 -9.79 8.83
CA VAL A 40 9.47 -8.88 8.73
C VAL A 40 8.54 -9.09 9.91
N PHE A 41 8.46 -8.14 10.83
CA PHE A 41 7.54 -8.19 11.97
C PHE A 41 6.29 -7.31 11.77
N GLY A 42 6.29 -6.44 10.75
CA GLY A 42 5.17 -5.56 10.47
C GLY A 42 5.14 -5.07 9.03
N ALA A 43 3.96 -4.62 8.60
CA ALA A 43 3.80 -3.95 7.32
C ALA A 43 2.73 -2.86 7.40
N ILE A 44 2.95 -1.76 6.70
CA ILE A 44 1.98 -0.68 6.50
C ILE A 44 1.71 -0.60 5.00
N ARG A 45 0.45 -0.71 4.60
CA ARG A 45 0.04 -0.52 3.21
C ARG A 45 -0.68 0.81 3.06
N LEU A 46 -0.11 1.71 2.27
CA LEU A 46 -0.74 2.94 1.85
C LEU A 46 -1.53 2.66 0.57
N VAL A 47 -2.82 2.95 0.59
CA VAL A 47 -3.76 2.76 -0.51
C VAL A 47 -4.49 4.07 -0.78
N SER A 48 -4.99 4.24 -2.00
CA SER A 48 -5.91 5.36 -2.27
C SER A 48 -7.25 5.15 -1.54
N ALA A 49 -7.99 6.23 -1.33
CA ALA A 49 -9.33 6.13 -0.74
C ALA A 49 -10.28 5.29 -1.61
N ASP A 50 -10.13 5.34 -2.94
CA ASP A 50 -10.92 4.54 -3.87
C ASP A 50 -10.59 3.05 -3.76
N GLU A 51 -9.30 2.69 -3.66
CA GLU A 51 -8.88 1.31 -3.44
C GLU A 51 -9.38 0.80 -2.07
N LEU A 52 -9.32 1.64 -1.03
CA LEU A 52 -9.86 1.29 0.28
C LEU A 52 -11.37 1.00 0.21
N ASN A 53 -12.14 1.85 -0.47
CA ASN A 53 -13.57 1.65 -0.68
C ASN A 53 -13.87 0.35 -1.45
N GLN A 54 -13.02 -0.03 -2.42
CA GLN A 54 -13.17 -1.29 -3.13
C GLN A 54 -12.87 -2.50 -2.22
N ILE A 55 -11.82 -2.43 -1.40
CA ILE A 55 -11.49 -3.47 -0.42
C ILE A 55 -12.64 -3.66 0.57
N ASP A 56 -13.21 -2.58 1.09
CA ASP A 56 -14.33 -2.65 2.03
C ASP A 56 -15.58 -3.26 1.39
N ARG A 57 -15.88 -2.89 0.13
CA ARG A 57 -16.99 -3.51 -0.62
C ARG A 57 -16.78 -5.01 -0.82
N LEU A 58 -15.56 -5.45 -1.14
CA LEU A 58 -15.24 -6.87 -1.30
C LEU A 58 -15.36 -7.63 0.02
N ARG A 59 -14.97 -7.02 1.15
CA ARG A 59 -15.12 -7.60 2.49
C ARG A 59 -16.58 -7.72 2.92
N GLN A 60 -17.43 -6.81 2.46
CA GLN A 60 -18.85 -6.80 2.78
C GLN A 60 -19.71 -7.65 1.84
N GLN A 61 -19.15 -8.20 0.76
CA GLN A 61 -19.86 -9.20 -0.02
C GLN A 61 -20.00 -10.47 0.83
N PRO A 62 -21.24 -10.94 1.10
CA PRO A 62 -21.42 -12.27 1.64
C PRO A 62 -20.79 -13.24 0.64
N GLN A 63 -20.01 -14.21 1.13
CA GLN A 63 -19.56 -15.34 0.34
C GLN A 63 -20.78 -16.10 -0.17
N HIS A 64 -21.34 -15.67 -1.29
CA HIS A 64 -22.36 -16.41 -2.00
C HIS A 64 -21.67 -17.56 -2.73
N ALA A 65 -21.94 -18.78 -2.21
CA ALA A 65 -21.69 -20.10 -2.80
C ALA A 65 -20.21 -20.55 -2.82
N SER A 66 -19.86 -21.79 -2.45
CA SER A 66 -20.54 -23.09 -2.62
C SER A 66 -20.01 -24.08 -1.55
N MET A 67 -20.64 -25.17 -1.11
CA MET A 67 -21.50 -26.21 -1.70
C MET A 67 -22.27 -26.87 -0.51
N HIS A 68 -23.55 -27.26 -0.49
CA HIS A 68 -24.34 -28.18 -1.33
C HIS A 68 -23.73 -29.54 -1.65
#